data_AF-A0A388PXP4-F1
#
_entry.id   AF-A0A388PXP4-F1
#
_cell.length_a   1.000
_cell.length_b   1.000
_cell.length_c   1.000
_cell.angle_alpha   90.00
_cell.angle_beta   90.00
_cell.angle_gamma   90.00
#
_symmetry.space_group_name_H-M   'P 1'
#
loop_
_entity.id
_entity.type
_entity.pdbx_description
1 polymer ?
#
loop_
_entity_poly.entity_id
_entity_poly.type
_entity_poly.pdbx_seq_one_letter_code
_entity_poly.pdbx_strand_id
1 'polypeptide(L)'
;MPNLVLAIDGPSGSGKSSTAKAIALRANWSYLDTGALYRAVTYLALEKRIEAEDEIVKCLDSSAIVFDTNPADPKIFVNDKDVSSEIRLQRINDFVSKLVRCQQSERYCWSCKENILQMHQLA
;
A
#
# COMPACT_ATOMS: atom_id res chain seq x y z
N MET A 1 -19.88 -8.01 16.52
CA MET A 1 -18.58 -8.47 17.08
C MET A 1 -17.52 -7.50 16.59
N PRO A 2 -16.45 -7.20 17.34
CA PRO A 2 -15.37 -6.38 16.79
C PRO A 2 -14.73 -7.10 15.60
N ASN A 3 -14.39 -6.36 14.54
CA ASN A 3 -13.72 -6.93 13.38
C ASN A 3 -12.29 -7.33 13.75
N LEU A 4 -11.92 -8.56 13.37
CA LEU A 4 -10.60 -9.13 13.62
C LEU A 4 -9.60 -8.65 12.56
N VAL A 5 -8.53 -7.99 12.99
CA VAL A 5 -7.41 -7.58 12.14
C VAL A 5 -6.19 -8.43 12.48
N LEU A 6 -5.64 -9.15 11.51
CA LEU A 6 -4.41 -9.92 11.65
C LEU A 6 -3.25 -9.21 10.95
N ALA A 7 -2.33 -8.66 11.72
CA ALA A 7 -1.06 -8.13 11.22
C ALA A 7 0.03 -9.23 11.20
N ILE A 8 0.83 -9.28 10.12
CA ILE A 8 1.94 -10.25 9.97
C ILE A 8 3.21 -9.49 9.61
N ASP A 9 4.12 -9.36 10.59
CA ASP A 9 5.40 -8.65 10.44
C ASP A 9 6.61 -9.59 10.47
N GLY A 10 7.74 -9.14 9.90
CA GLY A 10 8.98 -9.91 9.82
C GLY A 10 9.87 -9.53 8.62
N PRO A 11 11.09 -10.08 8.50
CA PRO A 11 12.09 -9.64 7.52
C PRO A 11 11.67 -9.91 6.07
N SER A 12 12.26 -9.18 5.11
CA SER A 12 12.00 -9.42 3.69
C SER A 12 12.30 -10.88 3.30
N GLY A 13 11.52 -11.46 2.39
CA GLY A 13 11.73 -12.83 1.91
C GLY A 13 11.23 -13.95 2.84
N SER A 14 10.72 -13.66 4.05
CA SER A 14 10.24 -14.70 4.99
C SER A 14 8.87 -15.32 4.65
N GLY A 15 8.30 -15.03 3.48
CA GLY A 15 7.03 -15.60 3.03
C GLY A 15 5.75 -14.95 3.58
N LYS A 16 5.83 -13.86 4.35
CA LYS A 16 4.68 -13.18 5.00
C LYS A 16 3.49 -12.93 4.08
N SER A 17 3.72 -12.27 2.93
CA SER A 17 2.62 -11.97 2.00
C SER A 17 1.98 -13.24 1.45
N SER A 18 2.77 -14.28 1.18
CA SER A 18 2.23 -15.57 0.72
C SER A 18 1.38 -16.23 1.80
N THR A 19 1.86 -16.25 3.05
CA THR A 19 1.13 -16.80 4.19
C THR A 19 -0.15 -16.00 4.49
N ALA A 20 -0.06 -14.66 4.51
CA ALA A 20 -1.20 -13.77 4.72
C ALA A 20 -2.31 -13.99 3.68
N LYS A 21 -1.95 -14.07 2.39
CA LYS A 21 -2.90 -14.38 1.30
C LYS A 21 -3.53 -15.76 1.49
N ALA A 22 -2.73 -16.77 1.83
CA ALA A 22 -3.20 -18.13 2.03
C ALA A 22 -4.18 -18.26 3.20
N ILE A 23 -3.98 -17.48 4.28
CA ILE A 23 -4.91 -17.37 5.40
C ILE A 23 -6.18 -16.65 4.96
N ALA A 24 -6.05 -15.50 4.31
CA ALA A 24 -7.19 -14.69 3.85
C ALA A 24 -8.11 -15.47 2.91
N LEU A 25 -7.56 -16.22 1.94
CA LEU A 25 -8.33 -17.10 1.06
C LEU A 25 -9.10 -18.19 1.83
N ARG A 26 -8.47 -18.82 2.82
CA ARG A 26 -9.09 -19.91 3.60
C ARG A 26 -10.16 -19.41 4.56
N ALA A 27 -9.96 -18.22 5.12
CA ALA A 27 -10.86 -17.63 6.10
C ALA A 27 -11.94 -16.74 5.47
N ASN A 28 -11.91 -16.57 4.14
CA ASN A 28 -12.74 -15.61 3.40
C ASN A 28 -12.60 -14.17 3.95
N TRP A 29 -11.35 -13.75 4.17
CA TRP A 29 -11.02 -12.41 4.65
C TRP A 29 -10.43 -11.54 3.54
N SER A 30 -10.55 -10.23 3.71
CA SER A 30 -9.80 -9.24 2.93
C SER A 30 -8.30 -9.35 3.19
N TYR A 31 -7.50 -9.02 2.17
CA TYR A 31 -6.05 -8.95 2.24
C TYR A 31 -5.55 -7.54 1.88
N LEU A 32 -4.65 -7.00 2.70
CA LEU A 32 -4.04 -5.69 2.47
C LEU A 32 -2.51 -5.81 2.40
N ASP A 33 -1.94 -5.55 1.22
CA ASP A 33 -0.48 -5.43 1.04
C ASP A 33 -0.04 -4.01 1.41
N THR A 34 0.38 -3.84 2.65
CA THR A 34 0.79 -2.53 3.17
C THR A 34 2.09 -2.05 2.52
N GLY A 35 2.92 -2.95 1.99
CA GLY A 35 4.12 -2.59 1.23
C GLY A 35 3.78 -2.04 -0.17
N ALA A 36 2.63 -2.42 -0.74
CA ALA A 36 2.15 -1.85 -2.01
C ALA A 36 1.83 -0.36 -1.88
N LEU A 37 1.34 0.10 -0.71
CA LEU A 37 1.06 1.52 -0.44
C LEU A 37 2.30 2.40 -0.63
N TYR A 38 3.37 2.09 0.11
CA TYR A 38 4.62 2.86 0.02
C TYR A 38 5.23 2.85 -1.38
N ARG A 39 5.09 1.73 -2.10
CA ARG A 39 5.53 1.61 -3.49
C ARG A 39 4.65 2.40 -4.47
N ALA A 40 3.35 2.51 -4.24
CA ALA A 40 2.47 3.37 -5.02
C ALA A 40 2.75 4.85 -4.81
N VAL A 41 3.02 5.28 -3.57
CA VAL A 41 3.49 6.65 -3.29
C VAL A 41 4.80 6.92 -4.03
N THR A 42 5.73 5.96 -4.01
CA THR A 42 7.01 6.07 -4.73
C THR A 42 6.83 6.11 -6.24
N TYR A 43 5.94 5.28 -6.78
CA TYR A 43 5.55 5.32 -8.19
C TYR A 43 5.01 6.70 -8.56
N LEU A 44 4.09 7.27 -7.77
CA LEU A 44 3.52 8.59 -8.03
C LEU A 44 4.59 9.69 -8.05
N ALA A 45 5.50 9.68 -7.07
CA ALA A 45 6.61 10.63 -7.01
C ALA A 45 7.52 10.52 -8.25
N LEU A 46 7.86 9.31 -8.68
CA LEU A 46 8.69 9.07 -9.86
C LEU A 46 7.99 9.49 -11.17
N GLU A 47 6.71 9.18 -11.33
CA GLU A 47 5.93 9.55 -12.52
C GLU A 47 5.78 11.08 -12.63
N LYS A 48 5.69 11.77 -11.50
CA LYS A 48 5.59 13.23 -11.43
C LYS A 48 6.96 13.93 -11.38
N ARG A 49 8.06 13.17 -11.32
CA ARG A 49 9.44 13.67 -11.17
C ARG A 49 9.61 14.57 -9.94
N ILE A 50 8.95 14.21 -8.85
CA ILE A 50 9.02 14.94 -7.59
C ILE A 50 10.13 14.35 -6.73
N GLU A 51 11.05 15.21 -6.27
CA GLU A 51 12.12 14.83 -5.35
C GLU A 51 11.92 15.40 -3.94
N ALA A 52 11.22 16.54 -3.83
CA ALA A 52 11.00 17.23 -2.57
C ALA A 52 9.87 16.59 -1.77
N GLU A 53 10.09 16.39 -0.47
CA GLU A 53 9.14 15.71 0.41
C GLU A 53 7.80 16.45 0.53
N ASP A 54 7.82 17.78 0.62
CA ASP A 54 6.62 18.60 0.75
C ASP A 54 5.77 18.60 -0.54
N GLU A 55 6.41 18.46 -1.70
CA GLU A 55 5.73 18.32 -2.98
C GLU A 55 5.07 16.95 -3.12
N ILE A 56 5.68 15.88 -2.58
CA ILE A 56 5.07 14.54 -2.55
C ILE A 56 3.77 14.59 -1.76
N VAL A 57 3.77 15.23 -0.59
CA VAL A 57 2.57 15.36 0.25
C VAL A 57 1.45 16.08 -0.48
N LYS A 58 1.74 17.24 -1.11
CA LYS A 58 0.74 17.97 -1.91
C LYS A 58 0.21 17.14 -3.08
N CYS A 59 1.08 16.33 -3.70
CA CYS A 59 0.66 15.42 -4.77
C CYS A 59 -0.25 14.31 -4.25
N LEU A 60 -0.01 13.81 -3.04
CA LEU A 60 -0.85 12.79 -2.41
C LEU A 60 -2.24 13.33 -2.06
N ASP A 61 -2.34 14.57 -1.58
CA ASP A 61 -3.63 15.22 -1.28
C ASP A 61 -4.54 15.34 -2.51
N SER A 62 -3.95 15.37 -3.71
CA SER A 62 -4.65 15.51 -4.98
C SER A 62 -4.72 14.21 -5.80
N SER A 63 -4.21 13.09 -5.25
CA SER A 63 -4.19 11.79 -5.94
C SER A 63 -5.04 10.76 -5.22
N ALA A 64 -5.71 9.90 -5.98
CA ALA A 64 -6.47 8.78 -5.44
C ALA A 64 -5.62 7.50 -5.43
N ILE A 65 -5.35 6.94 -4.25
CA ILE A 65 -4.74 5.61 -4.10
C ILE A 65 -5.80 4.67 -3.53
N VAL A 66 -6.17 3.64 -4.29
CA VAL A 66 -7.25 2.70 -3.95
C VAL A 66 -6.75 1.27 -3.96
N PHE A 67 -7.18 0.46 -3.00
CA PHE A 67 -6.84 -0.96 -2.91
C PHE A 67 -8.05 -1.83 -3.27
N ASP A 68 -7.81 -2.83 -4.10
CA ASP A 68 -8.67 -4.01 -4.16
C ASP A 68 -8.13 -5.04 -3.17
N THR A 69 -8.90 -5.32 -2.13
CA THR A 69 -8.50 -6.21 -1.04
C THR A 69 -8.85 -7.67 -1.29
N ASN A 70 -9.22 -8.04 -2.51
CA ASN A 70 -9.40 -9.43 -2.92
C ASN A 70 -8.09 -10.23 -2.76
N PRO A 71 -8.03 -11.24 -1.89
CA PRO A 71 -6.80 -12.00 -1.67
C PRO A 71 -6.38 -12.85 -2.88
N ALA A 72 -7.29 -13.17 -3.82
CA ALA A 72 -6.99 -13.93 -5.03
C ALA A 72 -6.26 -13.10 -6.10
N ASP A 73 -6.61 -11.81 -6.21
CA ASP A 73 -6.01 -10.88 -7.16
C ASP A 73 -5.94 -9.46 -6.55
N PRO A 74 -5.03 -9.24 -5.57
CA PRO A 74 -4.98 -7.96 -4.88
C PRO A 74 -4.36 -6.89 -5.76
N LYS A 75 -5.08 -5.78 -5.93
CA LYS A 75 -4.70 -4.67 -6.80
C LYS A 75 -4.54 -3.37 -6.06
N ILE A 76 -3.79 -2.47 -6.69
CA ILE A 76 -3.64 -1.10 -6.24
C ILE A 76 -3.73 -0.18 -7.45
N PHE A 77 -4.52 0.88 -7.27
CA PHE A 77 -4.79 1.87 -8.30
C PHE A 77 -4.25 3.22 -7.86
N VAL A 78 -3.69 3.97 -8.81
CA VAL A 78 -3.31 5.38 -8.64
C VAL A 78 -4.02 6.18 -9.73
N ASN A 79 -4.93 7.07 -9.33
CA ASN A 79 -5.79 7.84 -10.24
C ASN A 79 -6.46 6.94 -11.30
N ASP A 80 -7.14 5.88 -10.82
CA ASP A 80 -7.84 4.85 -11.61
C ASP A 80 -6.96 3.96 -12.49
N LYS A 81 -5.65 4.21 -12.57
CA LYS A 81 -4.72 3.33 -13.26
C LYS A 81 -4.32 2.16 -12.34
N ASP A 82 -4.51 0.92 -12.78
CA ASP A 82 -3.90 -0.25 -12.13
C ASP A 82 -2.39 -0.15 -12.26
N VAL A 83 -1.69 -0.04 -11.12
CA VAL A 83 -0.23 0.06 -11.06
C VAL A 83 0.39 -1.15 -10.38
N SER A 84 -0.38 -2.21 -10.16
CA SER A 84 0.02 -3.39 -9.39
C SER A 84 1.32 -4.02 -9.89
N SER A 85 1.56 -4.00 -11.20
CA SER A 85 2.78 -4.52 -11.80
C SER A 85 3.95 -3.53 -11.67
N GLU A 86 3.69 -2.26 -11.95
CA GLU A 86 4.70 -1.20 -12.03
C GLU A 86 5.33 -0.92 -10.67
N ILE A 87 4.52 -0.97 -9.60
CA ILE A 87 5.01 -0.77 -8.23
C ILE A 87 6.00 -1.84 -7.79
N ARG A 88 6.11 -2.98 -8.51
CA ARG A 88 7.04 -4.08 -8.20
C ARG A 88 8.34 -4.02 -9.00
N LEU A 89 8.47 -3.08 -9.93
CA LEU A 89 9.68 -2.90 -10.72
C LEU A 89 10.87 -2.49 -9.83
N GLN A 90 12.08 -2.89 -10.23
CA GLN A 90 13.30 -2.60 -9.48
C GLN A 90 13.48 -1.09 -9.21
N ARG A 91 13.18 -0.26 -10.21
CA ARG A 91 13.21 1.22 -10.07
C ARG A 91 12.37 1.75 -8.92
N ILE A 92 11.29 1.05 -8.52
CA ILE A 92 10.45 1.45 -7.39
C ILE A 92 11.10 1.00 -6.08
N ASN A 93 11.61 -0.24 -6.03
CA ASN A 93 12.28 -0.78 -4.84
C ASN A 93 13.54 0.00 -4.46
N ASP A 94 14.28 0.50 -5.45
CA ASP A 94 15.50 1.28 -5.20
C ASP A 94 15.17 2.65 -4.57
N PHE A 95 14.03 3.25 -4.94
CA PHE A 95 13.63 4.58 -4.49
C PHE A 95 12.76 4.57 -3.22
N VAL A 96 12.02 3.48 -2.97
CA VAL A 96 11.10 3.41 -1.82
C VAL A 96 11.85 3.61 -0.49
N SER A 97 13.07 3.09 -0.38
CA SER A 97 13.91 3.24 0.82
C SER A 97 14.36 4.68 1.08
N LYS A 98 14.37 5.54 0.05
CA LYS A 98 14.67 6.97 0.18
C LYS A 98 13.42 7.73 0.63
N LEU A 99 12.27 7.41 0.03
CA LEU A 99 11.02 8.11 0.26
C LEU A 99 10.33 7.77 1.59
N VAL A 100 10.44 6.51 2.04
CA VAL A 100 9.82 6.04 3.30
C VAL A 100 10.43 6.69 4.54
N ARG A 101 11.64 7.26 4.46
CA ARG A 101 12.26 7.95 5.61
C ARG A 101 11.65 9.33 5.91
N CYS A 102 10.77 9.82 5.04
CA CYS A 102 10.05 11.07 5.26
C CYS A 102 8.90 10.86 6.25
N GLN A 103 8.88 11.61 7.35
CA GLN A 103 7.87 11.48 8.40
C GLN A 103 6.44 11.74 7.89
N GLN A 104 6.28 12.61 6.90
CA GLN A 104 4.99 12.92 6.31
C GLN A 104 4.49 11.79 5.39
N SER A 105 5.36 11.11 4.65
CA SER A 105 4.97 9.97 3.82
C SER A 105 4.52 8.79 4.68
N GLU A 106 5.17 8.57 5.83
CA GLU A 106 4.73 7.60 6.84
C GLU A 106 3.34 7.93 7.39
N ARG A 107 3.08 9.20 7.73
CA ARG A 107 1.80 9.65 8.27
C ARG A 107 0.65 9.48 7.27
N TYR A 108 0.88 9.80 5.99
CA TYR A 108 -0.10 9.56 4.93
C TYR A 108 -0.40 8.05 4.81
N CYS A 109 0.63 7.22 4.76
CA CYS A 109 0.47 5.77 4.65
C CYS A 109 -0.28 5.19 5.86
N TRP A 110 -0.04 5.72 7.05
CA TRP A 110 -0.78 5.36 8.26
C TRP A 110 -2.28 5.72 8.15
N SER A 111 -2.60 6.94 7.75
CA SER A 111 -3.99 7.37 7.59
C SER A 111 -4.73 6.56 6.53
N CYS A 112 -4.09 6.26 5.39
CA CYS A 112 -4.68 5.38 4.36
C CYS A 112 -4.95 3.98 4.90
N LYS A 113 -4.03 3.39 5.67
CA LYS A 113 -4.25 2.10 6.34
C LYS A 113 -5.49 2.12 7.23
N GLU A 114 -5.60 3.13 8.09
CA GLU A 114 -6.72 3.26 9.02
C GLU A 114 -8.05 3.43 8.27
N ASN A 115 -8.09 4.25 7.23
CA ASN A 115 -9.27 4.45 6.41
C ASN A 115 -9.73 3.15 5.72
N ILE A 116 -8.80 2.39 5.14
CA ILE A 116 -9.12 1.10 4.50
C ILE A 116 -9.67 0.11 5.54
N LEU A 117 -9.05 0.02 6.71
CA LEU A 117 -9.53 -0.83 7.80
C LEU A 117 -10.93 -0.42 8.28
N GLN A 118 -11.23 0.89 8.36
CA GLN A 118 -12.55 1.39 8.74
C GLN A 118 -13.61 1.16 7.66
N MET A 119 -13.28 1.30 6.37
CA MET A 119 -14.23 0.99 5.28
C MET A 119 -14.67 -0.48 5.33
N HIS A 120 -13.73 -1.39 5.63
CA HIS A 120 -14.02 -2.81 5.83
C HIS A 120 -14.61 -3.13 7.22
N GLN A 121 -14.76 -2.15 8.10
CA GLN A 121 -15.56 -2.28 9.33
C GLN A 121 -17.04 -1.97 9.14
N LEU A 122 -17.39 -1.30 8.03
CA LEU A 122 -18.76 -0.88 7.71
C LEU A 122 -19.43 -1.77 6.66
N ALA A 123 -18.70 -2.72 6.07
CA ALA A 123 -19.17 -3.71 5.09
C ALA A 123 -19.34 -5.09 5.75
#